data_AF-A0A8T5KEM9-F1
#
_entry.id   AF-A0A8T5KEM9-F1
#
_cell.length_a   1.000
_cell.length_b   1.000
_cell.length_c   1.000
_cell.angle_alpha   90.00
_cell.angle_beta   90.00
_cell.angle_gamma   90.00
#
_symmetry.space_group_name_H-M   'P 1'
#
loop_
_entity.id
_entity.type
_entity.pdbx_description
1 polymer ?
#
loop_
_entity_poly.entity_id
_entity_poly.type
_entity_poly.pdbx_seq_one_letter_code
_entity_poly.pdbx_strand_id
1 'polypeptide(L)' 'MKRFEGARVYFSPSGMGLGHVSRCVPIAHEIQKLGGEVMFSTYLEGIDYLSKFGFTVVGAPEIYLETN' A
#
# COMPACT_ATOMS: atom_id res chain seq x y z
N MET A 1 25.44 -6.13 0.98
CA MET A 1 24.04 -6.48 1.27
C MET A 1 23.20 -5.23 1.12
N LYS A 2 22.05 -5.30 0.45
CA LYS A 2 21.07 -4.21 0.50
C LYS A 2 20.34 -4.24 1.84
N ARG A 3 19.89 -3.08 2.32
CA ARG A 3 19.35 -2.90 3.68
C ARG A 3 18.12 -3.76 3.97
N PHE A 4 17.28 -4.03 2.97
CA PHE A 4 16.03 -4.76 3.11
C PHE A 4 16.05 -6.11 2.39
N GLU A 5 17.23 -6.64 2.06
CA GLU A 5 17.36 -7.94 1.40
C GLU A 5 16.61 -9.04 2.17
N GLY A 6 15.65 -9.71 1.52
CA GLY A 6 14.83 -10.77 2.12
C GLY A 6 13.70 -10.30 3.04
N ALA A 7 13.53 -8.98 3.23
CA ALA A 7 12.43 -8.44 4.02
C ALA A 7 11.11 -8.46 3.23
N ARG A 8 10.01 -8.80 3.91
CA ARG A 8 8.65 -8.72 3.37
C ARG A 8 7.87 -7.66 4.15
N VAL A 9 7.46 -6.59 3.48
CA VAL A 9 6.84 -5.42 4.11
C VAL A 9 5.38 -5.29 3.67
N TYR A 10 4.50 -5.15 4.66
CA TYR A 10 3.07 -5.01 4.47
C TYR A 10 2.62 -3.59 4.82
N PHE A 11 1.88 -2.97 3.92
CA PHE A 11 1.26 -1.66 4.12
C PHE A 11 -0.27 -1.79 4.16
N SER A 12 -0.91 -1.24 5.20
CA SER A 12 -2.37 -1.18 5.33
C SER A 12 -2.90 0.25 5.52
N PRO A 13 -2.62 1.19 4.60
CA PRO A 13 -3.18 2.53 4.67
C PRO A 13 -4.69 2.51 4.44
N SER A 14 -5.40 3.50 5.00
CA SER A 14 -6.77 3.79 4.60
C SER A 14 -6.82 4.06 3.10
N GLY A 15 -7.81 3.48 2.42
CA GLY A 15 -8.04 3.74 0.99
C GLY A 15 -8.93 4.95 0.71
N MET A 16 -9.64 5.42 1.74
CA MET A 16 -10.56 6.55 1.66
C MET A 16 -9.78 7.86 1.58
N GLY A 17 -9.96 8.57 0.48
CA GLY A 17 -9.16 9.76 0.17
C GLY A 17 -7.69 9.38 -0.07
N LEU A 18 -7.16 9.72 -1.24
CA LEU A 18 -5.86 9.22 -1.70
C LEU A 18 -4.65 9.70 -0.86
N GLY A 19 -4.86 10.52 0.18
CA GLY A 19 -3.80 11.08 1.02
C GLY A 19 -3.03 10.04 1.84
N HIS A 20 -3.65 8.93 2.25
CA HIS A 20 -2.95 7.86 2.99
C HIS A 20 -2.11 6.99 2.04
N VAL A 21 -2.72 6.45 0.99
CA VAL A 21 -2.04 5.60 0.00
C VAL A 21 -0.89 6.31 -0.72
N SER A 22 -1.08 7.56 -1.16
CA SER A 22 -0.06 8.31 -1.92
C SER A 22 1.24 8.53 -1.14
N ARG A 23 1.15 8.77 0.16
CA ARG A 23 2.33 8.96 1.02
C ARG A 23 3.12 7.67 1.26
N CYS A 24 2.49 6.51 1.11
CA CYS A 24 3.17 5.21 1.24
C CYS A 24 3.95 4.81 -0.02
N VAL A 25 3.52 5.25 -1.22
CA VAL A 25 4.16 4.91 -2.51
C VAL A 25 5.67 5.18 -2.54
N PRO A 26 6.17 6.38 -2.22
CA PRO A 26 7.62 6.65 -2.28
C PRO A 26 8.42 5.79 -1.30
N ILE A 27 7.85 5.50 -0.12
CA ILE A 27 8.48 4.64 0.90
C ILE A 27 8.56 3.20 0.39
N ALA A 28 7.47 2.68 -0.18
CA ALA A 28 7.41 1.34 -0.76
C ALA A 28 8.41 1.14 -1.90
N HIS A 29 8.53 2.10 -2.81
CA HIS A 29 9.53 2.03 -3.87
C HIS A 29 10.96 2.04 -3.32
N GLU A 30 11.24 2.84 -2.28
CA GLU A 30 12.58 2.86 -1.70
C GLU A 30 12.93 1.52 -1.02
N ILE A 31 11.96 0.89 -0.35
CA ILE A 31 12.13 -0.46 0.19
C ILE A 31 12.45 -1.46 -0.91
N GLN A 32 11.73 -1.43 -2.04
CA GLN A 32 12.00 -2.31 -3.19
C GLN A 32 13.41 -2.10 -3.78
N LYS A 33 13.85 -0.85 -3.96
CA LYS A 33 15.21 -0.56 -4.43
C LYS A 33 16.27 -1.14 -3.50
N LEU A 34 16.02 -1.07 -2.19
CA LEU A 34 16.86 -1.61 -1.12
C LEU A 34 16.67 -3.11 -0.88
N GLY A 35 16.00 -3.84 -1.78
CA GLY A 35 15.94 -5.31 -1.80
C GLY A 35 14.75 -5.94 -1.08
N GLY A 36 13.81 -5.14 -0.58
CA GLY A 36 12.61 -5.64 0.10
C GLY A 36 11.45 -5.94 -0.85
N GLU A 37 10.58 -6.86 -0.46
CA GLU A 37 9.30 -7.11 -1.11
C GLU A 37 8.19 -6.30 -0.44
N VAL A 38 7.27 -5.75 -1.23
CA VAL A 38 6.17 -4.92 -0.73
C VAL A 38 4.83 -5.45 -1.20
N MET A 39 3.86 -5.53 -0.27
CA MET A 39 2.46 -5.76 -0.54
C MET A 39 1.60 -4.72 0.18
N PHE A 40 0.54 -4.28 -0.49
CA PHE A 40 -0.48 -3.41 0.09
C PHE A 40 -1.77 -4.19 0.33
N SER A 41 -2.49 -3.83 1.39
CA SER A 41 -3.92 -4.10 1.50
C SER A 41 -4.68 -2.86 1.89
N THR A 42 -5.74 -2.55 1.15
CA THR A 42 -6.52 -1.34 1.32
C THR A 42 -7.90 -1.52 0.69
N TYR A 43 -8.73 -0.49 0.70
CA TYR A 43 -10.11 -0.51 0.22
C TYR A 43 -10.40 0.68 -0.70
N LEU A 44 -11.58 0.73 -1.31
CA LEU A 44 -12.06 1.88 -2.10
C LEU A 44 -11.05 2.34 -3.18
N GLU A 45 -10.88 3.65 -3.37
CA GLU A 45 -10.05 4.25 -4.43
C GLU A 45 -8.56 3.92 -4.27
N GLY A 46 -8.15 3.51 -3.07
CA GLY A 46 -6.79 3.09 -2.77
C GLY A 46 -6.33 1.90 -3.60
N ILE A 47 -7.23 0.97 -3.93
CA ILE A 47 -6.90 -0.24 -4.70
C ILE A 47 -6.46 0.15 -6.12
N ASP A 48 -7.30 0.93 -6.82
CA ASP A 48 -7.04 1.38 -8.19
C ASP A 48 -5.85 2.34 -8.25
N TYR A 49 -5.69 3.19 -7.23
CA TYR A 49 -4.56 4.09 -7.15
C TYR A 49 -3.24 3.33 -7.06
N LEU A 50 -3.12 2.37 -6.13
CA LEU A 50 -1.88 1.62 -5.90
C LEU A 50 -1.54 0.65 -7.05
N SER A 51 -2.55 0.08 -7.71
CA SER A 51 -2.36 -0.85 -8.84
C SER A 51 -1.63 -0.21 -10.02
N LYS A 52 -1.71 1.12 -10.18
CA LYS A 52 -0.99 1.88 -11.21
C LYS A 52 0.52 1.93 -11.02
N PHE A 53 1.02 1.59 -9.83
CA PHE A 53 2.44 1.64 -9.48
C PHE A 53 3.13 0.26 -9.54
N GLY A 54 2.40 -0.79 -9.95
CA GLY A 54 2.95 -2.15 -10.07
C GLY A 54 3.17 -2.86 -8.74
N PHE A 55 2.54 -2.41 -7.65
CA PHE A 55 2.56 -3.12 -6.38
C PHE A 55 1.59 -4.31 -6.40
N THR A 56 1.88 -5.33 -5.57
CA THR A 56 0.86 -6.32 -5.21
C THR A 56 -0.14 -5.66 -4.26
N VAL A 57 -1.43 -5.65 -4.64
CA VAL A 57 -2.50 -5.03 -3.85
C VAL A 57 -3.59 -6.06 -3.60
N VAL A 58 -3.99 -6.21 -2.34
CA VAL A 58 -5.07 -7.11 -1.91
C VAL A 58 -6.20 -6.26 -1.32
N GLY A 59 -7.40 -6.38 -1.88
CA GLY A 59 -8.57 -5.67 -1.37
C GLY A 59 -8.93 -6.10 0.06
N ALA A 60 -9.15 -5.12 0.92
CA ALA A 60 -9.74 -5.27 2.25
C ALA A 60 -11.24 -4.91 2.19
N PRO A 61 -12.05 -5.36 3.17
CA PRO A 61 -13.43 -4.90 3.31
C PRO A 61 -13.49 -3.37 3.39
N GLU A 62 -14.45 -2.79 2.70
CA GLU A 62 -14.67 -1.34 2.68
C GLU A 62 -15.21 -0.85 4.03
N ILE A 63 -14.79 0.35 4.42
CA ILE A 63 -15.21 0.99 5.67
C ILE A 63 -16.02 2.23 5.33
N TYR A 64 -17.24 2.29 5.86
CA TYR A 64 -18.15 3.42 5.71
C TYR A 64 -18.55 3.96 7.08
N LEU A 65 -18.93 5.24 7.10
CA LEU A 65 -19.58 5.82 8.27
C LEU A 65 -21.03 5.35 8.30
N GLU A 66 -21.41 4.61 9.33
CA GLU A 66 -22.82 4.35 9.62
C GLU A 66 -23.42 5.56 10.36
N THR A 67 -24.56 6.04 9.88
CA THR A 67 -25.36 7.06 10.55
C THR A 67 -26.65 6.41 11.05
N ASN A 68 -26.88 6.45 12.36
CA ASN A 68 -28.14 6.02 12.99
C ASN A 68 -29.28 7.00 12.73
#